data_AF-A0AA95Z9F6-F1
#
_entry.id   AF-A0AA95Z9F6-F1
#
_cell.length_a   1.000
_cell.length_b   1.000
_cell.length_c   1.000
_cell.angle_alpha   90.00
_cell.angle_beta   90.00
_cell.angle_gamma   90.00
#
_symmetry.space_group_name_H-M   'P 1'
#
loop_
_entity.id
_entity.type
_entity.pdbx_description
1 polymer ?
#
loop_
_entity_poly.entity_id
_entity_poly.type
_entity_poly.pdbx_seq_one_letter_code
_entity_poly.pdbx_strand_id
1 'polypeptide(L)' 'LVAQILTGLFIAMHYTANTSMAFTSVAHICRDVQFGWLIRNLHA' A
#
# COMPACT_ATOMS: atom_id res chain seq x y z
N LEU A 1 5.30 -15.06 -7.07
CA LEU A 1 5.81 -13.92 -7.88
C LEU A 1 4.68 -13.05 -8.41
N VAL A 2 3.73 -13.58 -9.18
CA VAL A 2 2.60 -12.81 -9.75
C VAL A 2 1.78 -12.07 -8.68
N ALA A 3 1.42 -12.73 -7.58
CA ALA A 3 0.68 -12.09 -6.48
C ALA A 3 1.43 -10.89 -5.87
N GLN A 4 2.75 -11.00 -5.70
CA GLN A 4 3.60 -9.94 -5.15
C GLN A 4 3.74 -8.74 -6.08
N ILE A 5 3.78 -8.97 -7.40
CA ILE A 5 3.78 -7.90 -8.41
C ILE A 5 2.44 -7.16 -8.41
N LEU A 6 1.32 -7.89 -8.33
CA LEU A 6 -0.02 -7.29 -8.32
C LEU A 6 -0.28 -6.48 -7.04
N THR A 7 0.04 -7.04 -5.87
CA THR A 7 -0.13 -6.32 -4.59
C THR A 7 0.85 -5.17 -4.44
N GLY A 8 2.08 -5.31 -4.96
CA GLY A 8 3.08 -4.23 -4.98
C GLY A 8 2.70 -3.07 -5.89
N LEU A 9 2.19 -3.35 -7.09
CA LEU A 9 1.68 -2.31 -7.99
C LEU A 9 0.50 -1.56 -7.37
N PHE A 10 -0.41 -2.27 -6.70
CA PHE A 10 -1.55 -1.67 -6.01
C PHE A 10 -1.13 -0.72 -4.88
N ILE A 11 -0.14 -1.13 -4.08
CA ILE A 11 0.41 -0.28 -3.01
C ILE A 11 1.14 0.91 -3.61
N ALA A 12 1.92 0.72 -4.68
CA ALA A 12 2.65 1.80 -5.34
C ALA A 12 1.73 2.89 -5.92
N MET A 13 0.52 2.54 -6.40
CA MET A 13 -0.46 3.52 -6.89
C MET A 13 -0.98 4.46 -5.79
N HIS A 14 -0.92 4.05 -4.52
CA HIS A 14 -1.42 4.84 -3.39
C HIS A 14 -0.28 5.38 -2.49
N TYR A 15 0.96 4.94 -2.73
CA TYR A 15 2.12 5.33 -1.95
C TYR A 15 2.69 6.66 -2.47
N THR A 16 3.07 7.55 -1.55
CA THR A 16 3.75 8.80 -1.89
C THR A 16 5.19 8.76 -1.42
N ALA A 17 6.14 8.80 -2.36
CA ALA A 17 7.57 8.74 -2.11
C ALA A 17 8.16 10.09 -1.64
N ASN A 18 7.59 10.66 -0.58
CA ASN A 18 8.09 11.86 0.08
C ASN A 18 8.28 11.57 1.57
N THR A 19 9.42 11.92 2.17
CA THR A 19 9.75 11.61 3.57
C THR A 19 8.72 12.16 4.56
N SER A 20 8.08 13.29 4.25
CA SER A 20 7.02 13.87 5.09
C SER A 20 5.65 13.19 4.95
N MET A 21 5.40 12.47 3.85
CA MET A 21 4.10 11.86 3.54
C MET A 21 4.15 10.32 3.41
N ALA A 22 5.33 9.72 3.48
CA ALA A 22 5.51 8.27 3.32
C ALA A 22 4.72 7.51 4.39
N PHE A 23 4.81 7.94 5.66
CA PHE A 23 4.07 7.30 6.74
C PHE A 23 2.55 7.53 6.63
N THR A 24 2.13 8.75 6.31
CA THR A 24 0.70 9.07 6.18
C THR A 24 0.05 8.37 5.00
N SER A 25 0.78 8.18 3.88
CA SER A 25 0.30 7.42 2.72
C SER A 25 0.08 5.93 3.04
N VAL A 26 0.96 5.30 3.83
CA VAL A 26 0.76 3.92 4.30
C VAL A 26 -0.42 3.82 5.29
N ALA A 27 -0.58 4.81 6.18
CA ALA A 27 -1.72 4.86 7.08
C ALA A 27 -3.05 4.99 6.33
N HIS A 28 -3.08 5.82 5.27
CA HIS A 28 -4.22 5.97 4.37
C HIS A 28 -4.54 4.65 3.63
N ILE A 29 -3.53 3.93 3.12
CA ILE A 29 -3.72 2.60 2.51
C ILE A 29 -4.36 1.62 3.51
N CYS A 30 -3.95 1.63 4.77
CA CYS A 30 -4.52 0.69 5.75
C CYS A 30 -5.94 1.02 6.19
N ARG A 31 -6.30 2.31 6.29
CA ARG A 31 -7.56 2.74 6.92
C ARG A 31 -8.63 3.18 5.94
N ASP A 32 -8.23 3.81 4.84
CA ASP A 32 -9.15 4.48 3.93
C ASP A 32 -9.36 3.69 2.63
N VAL A 33 -8.38 2.87 2.22
CA VAL A 33 -8.50 1.99 1.05
C VAL A 33 -9.23 0.70 1.41
N GLN A 34 -10.28 0.36 0.65
CA GLN A 34 -11.04 -0.88 0.82
C GLN A 34 -10.13 -2.11 0.72
N PHE A 35 -10.15 -2.97 1.74
CA PHE A 35 -9.23 -4.11 1.88
C PHE A 35 -7.73 -3.76 1.87
N GLY A 36 -7.37 -2.49 1.99
CA GLY A 36 -5.97 -2.06 1.91
C GLY A 36 -5.11 -2.64 3.05
N TRP A 37 -5.69 -2.86 4.23
CA TRP A 37 -5.05 -3.63 5.30
C TRP A 37 -4.71 -5.07 4.87
N LEU A 38 -5.64 -5.77 4.22
CA LEU A 38 -5.46 -7.14 3.77
C LEU A 38 -4.41 -7.22 2.66
N ILE A 39 -4.46 -6.29 1.70
CA ILE A 39 -3.51 -6.22 0.58
C ILE A 39 -2.09 -5.92 1.09
N ARG A 40 -1.93 -5.01 2.07
CA ARG A 40 -0.63 -4.76 2.71
C ARG A 40 -0.10 -5.99 3.44
N ASN A 41 -0.97 -6.73 4.14
CA ASN A 41 -0.58 -7.97 4.83
C ASN A 41 -0.23 -9.11 3.85
N LEU A 42 -0.83 -9.14 2.65
CA LEU A 42 -0.49 -10.10 1.60
C LEU A 42 0.78 -9.74 0.82
N HIS A 43 1.17 -8.46 0.82
CA HIS A 43 2.39 -7.96 0.18
C HIS A 43 3.62 -8.05 1.08
N ALA A 44 3.45 -7.83 2.38
CA ALA A 44 4.50 -7.95 3.39
C ALA A 44 5.10 -9.37 3.46
#